data_AF-A0A1W9TL36-F1
#
_entry.id   AF-A0A1W9TL36-F1
#
_cell.length_a   1.000
_cell.length_b   1.000
_cell.length_c   1.000
_cell.angle_alpha   90.00
_cell.angle_beta   90.00
_cell.angle_gamma   90.00
#
_symmetry.space_group_name_H-M   'P 1'
#
loop_
_entity.id
_entity.type
_entity.pdbx_description
1 polymer ?
#
loop_
_entity_poly.entity_id
_entity_poly.type
_entity_poly.pdbx_seq_one_letter_code
_entity_poly.pdbx_strand_id
1 'polypeptide(L)'
;MREFCTSGPVNKKTCYYVERPDIMAEALDHIENWRYFTVSAPRQSGKTTLLMDILEKVKEKYLPVFISFESFGRIKTEEMFIKNFNRKIRNFFKFNMNI
;
A
#
# COMPACT_ATOMS: atom_id res chain seq x y z
N MET A 1 25.44 -7.54 4.95
CA MET A 1 24.80 -8.83 4.59
C MET A 1 23.29 -8.62 4.62
N ARG A 2 22.52 -9.24 3.71
CA ARG A 2 21.05 -9.17 3.73
C ARG A 2 20.45 -10.29 4.58
N GLU A 3 19.26 -10.08 5.12
CA GLU A 3 18.56 -11.04 5.99
C GLU A 3 17.18 -11.44 5.47
N PHE A 4 16.68 -12.59 5.91
CA PHE A 4 15.30 -13.01 5.64
C PHE A 4 14.36 -12.35 6.65
N CYS A 5 13.74 -11.25 6.24
CA CYS A 5 12.79 -10.53 7.07
C CYS A 5 11.46 -11.31 7.18
N THR A 6 11.04 -11.61 8.41
CA THR A 6 9.87 -12.44 8.71
C THR A 6 8.58 -11.64 8.94
N SER A 7 8.68 -10.31 9.03
CA SER A 7 7.54 -9.41 9.26
C SER A 7 7.79 -8.00 8.72
N GLY A 8 6.69 -7.25 8.52
CA GLY A 8 6.73 -5.86 8.08
C GLY A 8 6.95 -5.66 6.57
N PRO A 9 6.88 -4.41 6.10
CA PRO A 9 7.31 -4.07 4.75
C PRO A 9 8.81 -4.30 4.60
N VAL A 10 9.18 -5.07 3.57
CA VAL A 10 10.57 -5.46 3.26
C VAL A 10 11.39 -4.24 2.83
N ASN A 11 12.45 -3.92 3.57
CA ASN A 11 13.46 -2.95 3.13
C ASN A 11 14.45 -3.62 2.18
N LYS A 12 14.43 -3.24 0.90
CA LYS A 12 15.26 -3.85 -0.17
C LYS A 12 16.77 -3.73 0.06
N LYS A 13 17.22 -2.79 0.89
CA LYS A 13 18.64 -2.61 1.21
C LYS A 13 19.12 -3.65 2.23
N THR A 14 18.28 -3.99 3.20
CA THR A 14 18.64 -4.83 4.36
C THR A 14 18.07 -6.24 4.29
N CYS A 15 16.95 -6.43 3.59
CA CYS A 15 16.26 -7.71 3.47
C CYS A 15 16.49 -8.34 2.09
N TYR A 16 16.46 -9.67 2.00
CA TYR A 16 16.27 -10.35 0.72
C TYR A 16 14.92 -9.97 0.11
N TYR A 17 14.95 -9.58 -1.16
CA TYR A 17 13.79 -9.17 -1.93
C TYR A 17 13.93 -9.71 -3.34
N VAL A 18 12.89 -10.38 -3.83
CA VAL A 18 12.81 -10.87 -5.20
C VAL A 18 11.95 -9.91 -6.00
N GLU A 19 12.52 -9.36 -7.07
CA GLU A 19 11.79 -8.49 -7.97
C GLU A 19 10.74 -9.30 -8.76
N ARG A 20 9.60 -8.68 -9.02
CA ARG A 20 8.48 -9.27 -9.76
C ARG A 20 8.11 -8.34 -10.91
N PRO A 21 8.98 -8.20 -11.93
CA PRO A 21 8.81 -7.20 -12.98
C PRO A 21 7.51 -7.39 -13.76
N ASP A 22 7.12 -8.64 -14.03
CA ASP A 22 5.90 -8.94 -14.81
C ASP A 22 4.63 -8.49 -14.06
N ILE A 23 4.53 -8.81 -12.77
CA ILE A 23 3.41 -8.39 -11.90
C ILE A 23 3.37 -6.86 -11.78
N MET A 24 4.53 -6.21 -11.69
CA MET A 24 4.61 -4.75 -11.66
C MET A 24 4.13 -4.13 -12.98
N ALA A 25 4.53 -4.69 -14.12
CA ALA A 25 4.11 -4.22 -15.44
C ALA A 25 2.59 -4.35 -15.61
N GLU A 26 2.01 -5.49 -15.25
CA GLU A 26 0.57 -5.72 -15.27
C GLU A 26 -0.19 -4.73 -14.37
N ALA A 27 0.29 -4.50 -13.15
CA ALA A 27 -0.33 -3.54 -12.23
C ALA A 27 -0.28 -2.09 -12.78
N LEU A 28 0.82 -1.68 -13.40
CA LEU A 28 0.95 -0.36 -14.00
C LEU A 28 0.05 -0.20 -15.24
N ASP A 29 -0.05 -1.23 -16.09
CA ASP A 29 -0.97 -1.24 -17.24
C ASP A 29 -2.42 -1.06 -16.79
N HIS A 30 -2.83 -1.77 -15.73
CA HIS A 30 -4.16 -1.59 -15.15
C HIS A 30 -4.41 -0.15 -14.67
N ILE A 31 -3.43 0.47 -13.99
CA ILE A 31 -3.56 1.86 -13.49
C ILE A 31 -3.71 2.84 -14.65
N GLU A 32 -2.87 2.70 -15.67
CA GLU A 32 -2.88 3.56 -16.87
C GLU A 32 -4.20 3.43 -17.65
N ASN A 33 -4.80 2.23 -17.65
CA ASN A 33 -6.07 1.94 -18.29
C ASN A 33 -7.30 2.13 -17.39
N TRP A 34 -7.16 2.76 -16.21
CA TRP A 34 -8.24 2.99 -15.23
C TRP A 34 -8.99 1.72 -14.82
N ARG A 35 -8.27 0.59 -14.74
CA ARG A 35 -8.82 -0.72 -14.36
C ARG A 35 -8.50 -1.03 -12.90
N TYR A 36 -9.48 -1.60 -12.22
CA TYR A 36 -9.27 -2.20 -10.90
C TYR A 36 -8.51 -3.51 -11.05
N PHE A 37 -7.62 -3.78 -10.09
CA PHE A 37 -6.95 -5.07 -9.97
C PHE A 37 -6.89 -5.47 -8.49
N THR A 38 -6.68 -6.78 -8.25
CA THR A 38 -6.59 -7.32 -6.90
C THR A 38 -5.27 -8.04 -6.71
N VAL A 39 -4.66 -7.89 -5.53
CA VAL A 39 -3.46 -8.63 -5.15
C VAL A 39 -3.84 -9.67 -4.10
N SER A 40 -4.23 -10.85 -4.56
CA SER A 40 -4.59 -11.98 -3.69
C SER A 40 -3.38 -12.88 -3.47
N ALA A 41 -2.90 -12.97 -2.23
CA ALA A 41 -1.81 -13.89 -1.85
C ALA A 41 -1.83 -14.16 -0.33
N PRO A 42 -1.22 -15.25 0.16
CA PRO A 42 -1.12 -15.56 1.59
C PRO A 42 -0.49 -14.44 2.43
N ARG A 43 -0.73 -14.41 3.74
CA ARG A 43 -0.05 -13.46 4.65
C ARG A 43 1.47 -13.56 4.49
N GLN A 44 2.17 -12.45 4.69
CA GLN A 44 3.64 -12.34 4.59
C GLN A 44 4.25 -12.62 3.19
N SER A 45 3.47 -12.71 2.12
CA SER A 45 3.98 -12.85 0.73
C SER A 45 4.55 -11.55 0.11
N GLY A 46 4.70 -10.49 0.90
CA GLY A 46 5.21 -9.20 0.44
C GLY A 46 4.20 -8.34 -0.35
N LYS A 47 2.89 -8.57 -0.19
CA LYS A 47 1.84 -7.74 -0.83
C LYS A 47 1.96 -6.25 -0.48
N THR A 48 2.14 -5.93 0.79
CA THR A 48 2.30 -4.55 1.24
C THR A 48 3.51 -3.90 0.59
N THR A 49 4.63 -4.63 0.46
CA THR A 49 5.82 -4.12 -0.24
C THR A 49 5.55 -3.89 -1.72
N LEU A 50 4.86 -4.80 -2.41
CA LEU A 50 4.47 -4.61 -3.81
C LEU A 50 3.60 -3.36 -3.99
N LEU A 51 2.59 -3.17 -3.12
CA LEU A 51 1.75 -1.98 -3.17
C LEU A 51 2.57 -0.71 -2.94
N MET A 52 3.48 -0.67 -1.96
CA MET A 52 4.36 0.47 -1.73
C MET A 52 5.25 0.78 -2.94
N ASP A 53 5.79 -0.25 -3.59
CA ASP A 53 6.58 -0.09 -4.82
C ASP A 53 5.74 0.50 -5.96
N ILE A 54 4.47 0.11 -6.09
CA ILE A 54 3.54 0.68 -7.08
C ILE A 54 3.31 2.16 -6.78
N LEU A 55 2.99 2.53 -5.52
CA LEU A 55 2.77 3.93 -5.14
C LEU A 55 3.96 4.80 -5.49
N GLU A 56 5.17 4.33 -5.19
CA GLU A 56 6.42 5.04 -5.48
C GLU A 56 6.65 5.26 -6.99
N LYS A 57 6.19 4.32 -7.84
CA LYS A 57 6.30 4.46 -9.30
C LYS A 57 5.26 5.41 -9.90
N VAL A 58 4.07 5.48 -9.32
CA VAL A 58 2.97 6.28 -9.89
C VAL A 58 2.89 7.70 -9.32
N LYS A 59 3.60 8.00 -8.22
CA LYS A 59 3.52 9.29 -7.51
C LYS A 59 3.90 10.51 -8.34
N GLU A 60 4.65 10.35 -9.43
CA GLU A 60 5.02 11.47 -10.30
C GLU A 60 3.86 11.93 -11.18
N LYS A 61 2.91 11.03 -11.48
CA LYS A 61 1.77 11.29 -12.38
C LYS A 61 0.43 11.32 -11.64
N TYR A 62 0.33 10.60 -10.53
CA TYR A 62 -0.89 10.45 -9.75
C TYR A 62 -0.67 10.90 -8.31
N LEU A 63 -1.77 11.12 -7.60
CA LEU A 63 -1.78 11.28 -6.14
C LEU A 63 -2.19 9.94 -5.50
N PRO A 64 -1.24 9.01 -5.27
CA PRO A 64 -1.54 7.73 -4.65
C PRO A 64 -1.98 7.91 -3.20
N VAL A 65 -3.12 7.31 -2.83
CA VAL A 65 -3.61 7.27 -1.45
C VAL A 65 -3.54 5.84 -0.94
N PHE A 66 -2.69 5.59 0.07
CA PHE A 66 -2.59 4.28 0.70
C PHE A 66 -3.51 4.18 1.92
N ILE A 67 -4.45 3.25 1.88
CA ILE A 67 -5.42 3.02 2.95
C ILE A 67 -5.30 1.58 3.44
N SER A 68 -4.94 1.40 4.72
CA SER A 68 -5.00 0.09 5.39
C SER A 68 -6.23 0.00 6.30
N PHE A 69 -7.06 -1.02 6.05
CA PHE A 69 -8.24 -1.32 6.84
C PHE A 69 -7.96 -2.20 8.08
N GLU A 70 -6.74 -2.73 8.22
CA GLU A 70 -6.38 -3.68 9.29
C GLU A 70 -6.65 -3.13 10.70
N SER A 71 -6.38 -1.84 10.92
CA SER A 71 -6.61 -1.18 12.20
C SER A 71 -8.09 -0.93 12.55
N PHE A 72 -8.99 -1.03 11.56
CA PHE A 72 -10.41 -0.74 11.75
C PHE A 72 -11.21 -1.94 12.24
N GLY A 73 -10.64 -3.16 12.22
CA GLY A 73 -11.35 -4.39 12.55
C GLY A 73 -11.91 -4.49 13.98
N ARG A 74 -11.55 -3.57 14.88
CA ARG A 74 -12.07 -3.49 16.26
C ARG A 74 -13.23 -2.51 16.43
N ILE A 75 -13.56 -1.75 15.40
CA ILE A 75 -14.63 -0.74 15.46
C ILE A 75 -15.98 -1.44 15.28
N LYS A 76 -16.90 -1.15 16.19
CA LYS A 76 -18.20 -1.85 16.26
C LYS A 76 -19.36 -1.08 15.64
N THR A 77 -19.20 0.22 15.39
CA THR A 77 -20.26 1.08 14.86
C THR A 77 -19.80 1.83 13.63
N GLU A 78 -20.74 2.06 12.72
CA GLU A 78 -20.50 2.82 11.49
C GLU A 78 -20.06 4.26 11.79
N GLU A 79 -20.73 4.94 12.73
CA GLU A 79 -20.36 6.31 13.12
C GLU A 79 -18.90 6.41 13.59
N MET A 80 -18.46 5.45 14.41
CA MET A 80 -17.09 5.40 14.90
C MET A 80 -16.10 5.04 13.80
N PHE A 81 -16.52 4.24 12.81
CA PHE A 81 -15.72 3.95 11.62
C PHE A 81 -15.54 5.21 10.78
N ILE A 82 -16.62 5.90 10.42
CA ILE A 82 -16.61 7.13 9.62
C ILE A 82 -15.75 8.19 10.30
N LYS A 83 -15.91 8.41 11.61
CA LYS A 83 -15.11 9.36 12.38
C LYS A 83 -13.62 9.05 12.31
N ASN A 84 -13.23 7.78 12.51
CA ASN A 84 -11.83 7.38 12.48
C ASN A 84 -11.24 7.40 11.07
N PHE A 85 -12.02 7.00 10.07
CA PHE A 85 -11.63 7.00 8.66
C PHE A 85 -11.36 8.44 8.19
N ASN A 86 -12.30 9.36 8.44
CA ASN A 86 -12.15 10.77 8.11
C ASN A 86 -10.93 11.41 8.79
N ARG A 87 -10.65 11.04 10.04
CA ARG A 87 -9.44 11.49 10.75
C ARG A 87 -8.17 10.96 10.08
N LYS A 88 -8.13 9.69 9.70
CA LYS A 88 -6.97 9.10 9.01
C LYS A 88 -6.71 9.74 7.65
N ILE A 89 -7.76 9.94 6.85
CA ILE A 89 -7.64 10.59 5.53
C ILE A 89 -7.17 12.04 5.67
N ARG A 90 -7.74 12.82 6.60
CA ARG A 90 -7.28 14.18 6.87
C ARG A 90 -5.82 14.23 7.30
N ASN A 91 -5.40 13.33 8.18
CA ASN A 91 -4.00 13.25 8.60
C ASN A 91 -3.09 12.90 7.42
N PHE A 92 -3.48 11.95 6.57
CA PHE A 92 -2.72 11.59 5.38
C PHE A 92 -2.46 12.80 4.50
N PHE A 93 -3.49 13.59 4.16
CA PHE A 93 -3.32 14.78 3.31
C PHE A 93 -2.50 15.87 4.01
N LYS A 94 -2.72 16.12 5.30
CA LYS A 94 -1.94 17.09 6.07
C LYS A 94 -0.43 16.79 6.06
N PHE A 95 -0.06 15.53 6.30
CA PHE A 95 1.34 15.13 6.36
C PHE A 95 2.02 15.05 4.99
N ASN A 96 1.28 14.70 3.94
CA ASN A 96 1.87 14.44 2.62
C ASN A 96 1.73 15.61 1.63
N MET A 97 0.83 16.57 1.86
CA MET A 97 0.54 17.64 0.89
C MET A 97 0.63 19.06 1.46
N ASN A 98 0.93 19.26 2.76
CA ASN A 98 0.88 20.58 3.42
C ASN A 98 -0.46 21.32 3.21
N ILE A 99 -1.58 20.58 3.19
CA ILE A 99 -2.96 21.10 3.11
C ILE A 99 -3.70 20.79 4.42
#